data_AF-A0A3B0TVD0-F1
#
_entry.id   AF-A0A3B0TVD0-F1
#
_cell.length_a   1.000
_cell.length_b   1.000
_cell.length_c   1.000
_cell.angle_alpha   90.00
_cell.angle_beta   90.00
_cell.angle_gamma   90.00
#
_symmetry.space_group_name_H-M   'P 1'
#
loop_
_entity.id
_entity.type
_entity.pdbx_description
1 polymer ?
#
loop_
_entity_poly.entity_id
_entity_poly.type
_entity_poly.pdbx_seq_one_letter_code
_entity_poly.pdbx_strand_id
1 'polypeptide(L)'
;SLFSLALRGFLVNWSNPKTLLFIGAFIPQFVSTGQPAFPQIMVLGSIFVVATTLVDASYGLLSGSAGKALSTARIKTLSRVSGVILMVGGFWLAVQRKT
;
A
#
# COMPACT_ATOMS: atom_id res chain seq x y z
N SER A 1 -20.84 3.84 10.90
CA SER A 1 -20.70 2.49 11.48
C SER A 1 -19.30 1.97 11.18
N LEU A 2 -18.70 1.12 12.01
CA LEU A 2 -17.42 0.44 11.69
C LEU A 2 -17.51 -0.28 10.33
N PHE A 3 -18.67 -0.89 10.06
CA PHE A 3 -18.95 -1.56 8.80
C PHE A 3 -18.88 -0.61 7.59
N SER A 4 -19.41 0.61 7.68
CA SER A 4 -19.36 1.57 6.58
C SER A 4 -17.92 2.04 6.30
N LEU A 5 -17.08 2.14 7.32
CA LEU A 5 -15.67 2.48 7.17
C LEU A 5 -14.89 1.34 6.51
N ALA A 6 -15.12 0.10 6.98
CA ALA A 6 -14.52 -1.10 6.42
C ALA A 6 -14.91 -1.30 4.94
N LEU A 7 -16.19 -1.14 4.62
CA LEU A 7 -16.68 -1.27 3.25
C LEU A 7 -16.10 -0.19 2.34
N ARG A 8 -15.97 1.05 2.82
CA ARG A 8 -15.35 2.14 2.04
C ARG A 8 -13.87 1.86 1.79
N GLY A 9 -13.13 1.40 2.80
CA GLY A 9 -11.73 0.99 2.65
C GLY A 9 -11.57 -0.18 1.67
N PHE A 10 -12.44 -1.19 1.78
CA PHE A 10 -12.49 -2.32 0.85
C PHE A 10 -12.71 -1.85 -0.58
N LEU A 11 -13.71 -1.01 -0.84
CA LEU A 11 -14.01 -0.50 -2.17
C LEU A 11 -12.86 0.34 -2.75
N VAL A 12 -12.20 1.15 -1.92
CA VAL A 12 -11.00 1.91 -2.33
C VAL A 12 -9.86 0.97 -2.72
N ASN A 13 -9.59 -0.07 -1.92
CA ASN A 13 -8.54 -1.04 -2.25
C ASN A 13 -8.90 -1.91 -3.45
N TRP A 14 -10.16 -2.30 -3.59
CA TRP A 14 -10.66 -3.11 -4.71
C TRP A 14 -10.61 -2.35 -6.03
N SER A 15 -10.93 -1.06 -6.01
CA SER A 15 -10.85 -0.17 -7.17
C SER A 15 -9.43 0.28 -7.50
N ASN A 16 -8.44 -0.02 -6.65
CA ASN A 16 -7.06 0.34 -6.89
C ASN A 16 -6.37 -0.72 -7.79
N PRO A 17 -6.15 -0.46 -9.08
CA PRO A 17 -5.55 -1.43 -9.99
C PRO A 17 -4.12 -1.79 -9.57
N LYS A 18 -3.42 -0.92 -8.85
CA LYS A 18 -2.07 -1.20 -8.35
C LYS A 18 -2.06 -2.37 -7.38
N THR A 19 -3.06 -2.45 -6.50
CA THR A 19 -3.19 -3.53 -5.52
C THR A 19 -3.44 -4.86 -6.22
N LEU A 20 -4.37 -4.88 -7.18
CA LEU A 20 -4.68 -6.06 -7.97
C LEU A 20 -3.48 -6.54 -8.80
N LEU A 21 -2.76 -5.60 -9.44
CA LEU A 21 -1.54 -5.90 -10.20
C LEU A 21 -0.43 -6.45 -9.30
N PHE A 22 -0.25 -5.90 -8.10
CA PHE A 22 0.73 -6.41 -7.14
C PHE A 22 0.40 -7.84 -6.73
N ILE A 23 -0.82 -8.09 -6.27
CA ILE A 23 -1.25 -9.43 -5.85
C ILE A 23 -1.15 -10.41 -7.03
N GLY A 24 -1.62 -10.02 -8.21
CA GLY A 24 -1.57 -10.84 -9.42
C GLY A 24 -0.16 -11.13 -9.92
N ALA A 25 0.82 -10.24 -9.67
CA ALA A 25 2.21 -10.45 -10.05
C ALA A 25 2.99 -11.27 -9.01
N PHE A 26 2.74 -11.08 -7.71
CA PHE A 26 3.54 -11.68 -6.65
C PHE A 26 2.99 -13.01 -6.13
N ILE A 27 1.67 -13.15 -5.91
CA ILE A 27 1.09 -14.38 -5.33
C ILE A 27 1.43 -15.62 -6.18
N PRO A 28 1.28 -15.61 -7.53
CA PRO A 28 1.54 -16.81 -8.33
C PRO A 28 2.97 -17.31 -8.24
N GLN A 29 3.95 -16.46 -7.91
CA GLN A 29 5.36 -16.84 -7.78
C GLN A 29 5.60 -17.79 -6.59
N PHE A 30 4.67 -17.84 -5.62
CA PHE A 30 4.74 -18.71 -4.44
C PHE A 30 3.80 -19.92 -4.52
N VAL A 31 3.04 -20.06 -5.62
CA VAL A 31 2.11 -21.19 -5.82
C VAL A 31 2.82 -22.33 -6.52
N SER A 32 2.71 -23.53 -5.96
CA SER A 32 3.22 -24.76 -6.59
C SER A 32 2.29 -25.22 -7.71
N THR A 33 2.86 -25.56 -8.87
CA THR A 33 2.13 -26.02 -10.06
C THR A 33 1.61 -27.46 -9.94
N GLY A 34 2.09 -28.24 -8.97
CA GLY A 34 1.71 -29.65 -8.77
C GLY A 34 0.49 -29.87 -7.86
N GLN A 35 -0.13 -28.81 -7.36
CA GLN A 35 -1.25 -28.85 -6.41
C GLN A 35 -2.34 -27.85 -6.82
N PRO A 36 -3.60 -28.02 -6.34
CA PRO A 36 -4.65 -27.04 -6.61
C PRO A 36 -4.24 -25.62 -6.18
N ALA A 37 -4.35 -24.66 -7.09
CA ALA A 37 -3.89 -23.28 -6.85
C ALA A 37 -4.79 -22.51 -5.88
N PHE A 38 -6.12 -22.75 -5.92
CA PHE A 38 -7.09 -21.95 -5.17
C PHE A 38 -6.85 -21.96 -3.65
N PRO A 39 -6.65 -23.11 -2.97
CA PRO A 39 -6.35 -23.12 -1.53
C PRO A 39 -5.03 -22.40 -1.20
N GLN A 40 -4.00 -22.55 -2.04
CA GLN A 40 -2.71 -21.88 -1.85
C GLN A 40 -2.86 -20.36 -1.94
N ILE A 41 -3.60 -19.87 -2.96
CA ILE A 41 -3.90 -18.45 -3.14
C ILE A 41 -4.68 -17.89 -1.95
N MET A 42 -5.66 -18.63 -1.41
CA MET A 42 -6.43 -18.20 -0.24
C MET A 42 -5.56 -18.07 1.01
N VAL A 43 -4.64 -19.02 1.24
CA VAL A 43 -3.70 -18.96 2.37
C VAL A 43 -2.73 -17.79 2.21
N LEU A 44 -2.06 -17.68 1.06
CA LEU A 44 -1.10 -16.61 0.76
C LEU A 44 -1.76 -15.23 0.81
N GLY A 45 -2.96 -15.09 0.25
CA GLY A 45 -3.75 -13.87 0.30
C GLY A 45 -4.13 -13.49 1.73
N SER A 46 -4.51 -14.47 2.56
CA SER A 46 -4.83 -14.22 3.99
C SER A 46 -3.61 -13.76 4.77
N ILE A 47 -2.46 -14.40 4.57
CA ILE A 47 -1.17 -13.99 5.18
C ILE A 47 -0.84 -12.55 4.77
N PHE A 48 -0.98 -12.23 3.48
CA PHE A 48 -0.74 -10.88 2.96
C PHE A 48 -1.65 -9.86 3.64
N VAL A 49 -2.96 -10.10 3.69
CA VAL A 49 -3.94 -9.20 4.33
C VAL A 49 -3.63 -8.98 5.80
N VAL A 50 -3.29 -10.04 6.55
CA VAL A 50 -2.92 -9.92 7.97
C VAL A 50 -1.65 -9.09 8.12
N ALA A 51 -0.61 -9.38 7.33
CA ALA A 51 0.66 -8.65 7.39
C ALA A 51 0.47 -7.16 7.06
N THR A 52 -0.25 -6.82 5.98
CA THR A 52 -0.51 -5.43 5.62
C THR A 52 -1.36 -4.72 6.68
N THR A 53 -2.36 -5.41 7.24
CA THR A 53 -3.19 -4.84 8.31
C THR A 53 -2.37 -4.53 9.56
N LEU A 54 -1.45 -5.42 9.96
CA LEU A 54 -0.57 -5.17 11.10
C LEU A 54 0.35 -3.97 10.86
N VAL A 55 0.92 -3.88 9.66
CA VAL A 55 1.76 -2.75 9.26
C VAL A 55 0.95 -1.46 9.28
N ASP A 56 -0.20 -1.41 8.64
CA ASP A 56 -1.06 -0.22 8.57
C ASP A 56 -1.58 0.20 9.96
N ALA A 57 -1.95 -0.77 10.80
CA ALA A 57 -2.36 -0.51 12.18
C ALA A 57 -1.20 0.07 12.99
N SER A 58 0.02 -0.46 12.84
CA SER A 58 1.20 0.07 13.50
C SER A 58 1.48 1.52 13.09
N TYR A 59 1.38 1.84 11.80
CA TYR A 59 1.49 3.22 11.31
C TYR A 59 0.39 4.12 11.88
N GLY A 60 -0.87 3.66 11.91
CA GLY A 60 -1.98 4.40 12.47
C GLY A 60 -1.77 4.73 13.95
N LEU A 61 -1.35 3.75 14.76
CA LEU A 61 -1.04 3.95 16.17
C LEU A 61 0.12 4.93 16.37
N LEU A 62 1.19 4.80 15.59
CA LEU A 62 2.34 5.71 15.66
C LEU A 62 1.99 7.13 15.19
N SER A 63 1.09 7.27 14.22
CA SER A 63 0.65 8.57 13.71
C SER A 63 -0.09 9.41 14.76
N GLY A 64 -0.79 8.77 15.70
CA GLY A 64 -1.47 9.45 16.81
C GLY A 64 -0.50 10.12 17.80
N SER A 65 0.67 9.52 18.01
CA SER A 65 1.75 10.08 18.83
C SER A 65 2.58 11.09 18.05
N ALA A 66 3.00 10.73 16.83
CA ALA A 66 3.80 11.60 15.97
C ALA A 66 3.06 12.89 15.59
N GLY A 67 1.75 12.82 15.31
CA GLY A 67 0.92 13.97 14.97
C GLY A 67 0.85 15.02 16.09
N LYS A 68 0.94 14.61 17.37
CA LYS A 68 1.00 15.54 18.51
C LYS A 68 2.37 16.23 18.63
N ALA A 69 3.45 15.61 18.13
CA ALA A 69 4.81 16.14 18.15
C ALA A 69 5.17 16.98 16.90
N LEU A 70 4.31 16.98 15.88
CA LEU A 70 4.54 17.62 14.58
C LEU A 70 3.78 18.96 14.50
N SER A 71 4.52 20.08 14.55
CA SER A 71 3.93 21.40 14.30
C SER A 71 3.53 21.56 12.83
N THR A 72 2.57 22.46 12.55
CA THR A 72 2.11 22.77 11.19
C THR A 72 3.26 23.15 10.24
N ALA A 73 4.29 23.81 10.76
CA ALA A 73 5.50 24.16 9.99
C ALA A 73 6.31 22.92 9.57
N ARG A 74 6.45 21.92 10.45
CA ARG A 74 7.13 20.65 10.14
C ARG A 74 6.34 19.84 9.12
N ILE A 75 5.01 19.77 9.28
CA ILE A 75 4.13 19.09 8.31
C ILE A 75 4.27 19.74 6.92
N LYS A 76 4.25 21.07 6.83
CA LYS A 76 4.41 21.79 5.55
C LYS A 76 5.78 21.53 4.90
N THR A 77 6.83 21.39 5.70
CA THR A 77 8.18 21.07 5.21
C THR A 77 8.23 19.64 4.69
N LEU A 78 7.69 18.66 5.44
CA LEU A 78 7.55 17.28 5.00
C LEU A 78 6.78 17.17 3.68
N SER A 79 5.63 17.85 3.55
CA SER A 79 4.86 17.86 2.31
C SER A 79 5.65 18.42 1.12
N ARG A 80 6.43 19.49 1.33
CA ARG A 80 7.30 20.06 0.28
C ARG A 80 8.41 19.09 -0.13
N VAL A 81 9.09 18.49 0.84
CA VAL A 81 10.15 17.51 0.58
C VAL A 81 9.60 16.31 -0.18
N SER A 82 8.48 15.73 0.26
CA SER A 82 7.82 14.64 -0.45
C SER A 82 7.41 15.04 -1.87
N GLY A 83 6.86 16.24 -2.05
CA GLY A 83 6.51 16.77 -3.36
C GLY A 83 7.72 16.90 -4.29
N VAL A 84 8.84 17.42 -3.79
CA VAL A 84 10.10 17.52 -4.54
C VAL A 84 10.63 16.14 -4.93
N ILE A 85 10.64 15.19 -4.00
CA ILE A 85 11.07 13.80 -4.27
C ILE A 85 10.21 13.18 -5.38
N LEU A 86 8.88 13.34 -5.31
CA LEU A 86 7.96 12.82 -6.32
C LEU A 86 8.16 13.50 -7.69
N MET A 87 8.38 14.82 -7.73
CA MET A 87 8.67 15.54 -8.97
C MET A 87 9.98 15.07 -9.61
N VAL A 88 11.04 14.90 -8.82
CA VAL A 88 12.32 14.38 -9.28
C VAL A 88 12.16 12.96 -9.82
N GLY A 89 11.45 12.09 -9.10
CA GLY A 89 11.17 10.72 -9.55
C GLY A 89 10.36 10.68 -10.84
N GLY A 90 9.35 11.55 -10.98
CA GLY A 90 8.55 11.67 -12.20
C GLY A 90 9.37 12.17 -13.39
N PHE A 91 10.21 13.18 -13.19
CA PHE A 91 11.13 13.68 -14.21
C PHE A 91 12.12 12.60 -14.65
N TRP A 92 12.71 11.87 -13.70
CA TRP A 92 13.61 10.75 -13.96
C TRP A 92 12.96 9.64 -14.81
N LEU A 93 11.74 9.23 -14.46
CA LEU A 93 10.99 8.25 -15.24
C LEU A 93 10.63 8.77 -16.65
N ALA A 94 10.33 10.05 -16.79
CA ALA A 94 10.05 10.66 -18.09
C ALA A 94 11.30 10.67 -19.00
N VAL A 95 12.48 10.88 -18.43
CA VAL A 95 13.76 10.79 -19.15
C VAL A 95 14.08 9.35 -19.54
N GLN A 96 13.81 8.36 -18.67
CA GLN A 96 14.02 6.94 -18.97
C GLN A 96 13.08 6.39 -20.05
N ARG A 97 11.90 6.98 -20.24
CA ARG A 97 10.93 6.56 -21.26
C ARG A 97 11.33 6.91 -22.71
N LYS A 98 12.55 7.41 -22.95
CA LYS A 98 13.06 7.83 -24.26
C LYS A 98 14.18 6.96 -24.86
N THR A 99 14.36 5.74 -24.38
CA THR A 99 15.16 4.68 -25.04
C THR A 99 14.31 3.44 -25.21
#